data_AF-A0A162T1M7-F1
#
_entry.id   AF-A0A162T1M7-F1
#
_cell.length_a   1.000
_cell.length_b   1.000
_cell.length_c   1.000
_cell.angle_alpha   90.00
_cell.angle_beta   90.00
_cell.angle_gamma   90.00
#
_symmetry.space_group_name_H-M   'P 1'
#
loop_
_entity.id
_entity.type
_entity.pdbx_description
1 polymer ?
#
loop_
_entity_poly.entity_id
_entity_poly.type
_entity_poly.pdbx_seq_one_letter_code
_entity_poly.pdbx_strand_id
1 'polypeptide(L)'
;MKYIEVSGKMSSEDGRVCDEFGNPVINPIMFRTAATQFSYIQHKIDVEVKQEEKMRCKACVSPCMYCHFDVIFKLYRFKSARSGHFKSLYEDAVIVSDAKMNKYVEKINKLKPQKGFDNCGNSTYKAGKENTSRHRTQDETGLGSACCRHGVVLVTANLKTGENYRVVNFFQHFLWTLGYVYFCYDVICNYEKFLKDLVKVSEQHELHEEWLRMSQEMTGFLSVLHGKTHTWDCQVDNNGRWREWACASLGEEQEQVFSRFARYGLVTKHMSPASRNDHLSEMVEYHNKEKDDGMDYALVKRAKKANFKQAETEKKLARLLSKRGLTEEDLPGVLSKLQDLSNQKKRNEGDSDIKNSQLSVVTLTEEKKVDDSPEEKKEKKIPNSFKADLEGLYMTAAWARKMMNKYGDTTAERDKFRFKMQEANAKAAALMTLINNQSTYQITKEMFSTGAFPWNETVESILS
;
A
#
# COMPACT_ATOMS: atom_id res chain seq x y z
N MET A 1 -35.21 -4.18 16.02
CA MET A 1 -36.33 -3.31 16.44
C MET A 1 -35.93 -1.86 16.76
N LYS A 2 -34.70 -1.57 17.19
CA LYS A 2 -34.27 -0.19 17.55
C LYS A 2 -34.36 0.85 16.41
N TYR A 3 -34.17 0.43 15.15
CA TYR A 3 -34.39 1.31 13.98
C TYR A 3 -35.83 1.84 13.90
N ILE A 4 -36.82 0.95 13.98
CA ILE A 4 -38.25 1.30 13.90
C ILE A 4 -38.63 2.19 15.08
N GLU A 5 -38.16 1.86 16.28
CA GLU A 5 -38.41 2.65 17.49
C GLU A 5 -37.88 4.09 17.37
N VAL A 6 -36.62 4.26 16.96
CA VAL A 6 -36.00 5.58 16.85
C VAL A 6 -36.60 6.37 15.69
N SER A 7 -36.89 5.73 14.57
CA SER A 7 -37.53 6.37 13.42
C SER A 7 -38.94 6.84 13.76
N GLY A 8 -39.73 6.01 14.45
CA GLY A 8 -41.08 6.37 14.91
C GLY A 8 -41.06 7.56 15.87
N LYS A 9 -40.14 7.57 16.84
CA LYS A 9 -39.96 8.73 17.75
C LYS A 9 -39.56 9.98 16.98
N MET A 10 -38.62 9.88 16.03
CA MET A 10 -38.14 11.02 15.23
C MET A 10 -39.23 11.63 14.33
N SER A 11 -40.22 10.83 13.94
CA SER A 11 -41.38 11.28 13.16
C SER A 11 -42.46 11.96 13.99
N SER A 12 -42.41 11.86 15.33
CA SER A 12 -43.36 12.55 16.24
C SER A 12 -42.92 13.98 16.54
N GLU A 13 -43.86 14.86 16.90
CA GLU A 13 -43.55 16.24 17.31
C GLU A 13 -42.62 16.27 18.53
N ASP A 14 -42.85 15.38 19.50
CA ASP A 14 -42.03 15.23 20.72
C ASP A 14 -40.58 14.76 20.44
N GLY A 15 -40.32 14.19 19.27
CA GLY A 15 -38.99 13.73 18.85
C GLY A 15 -38.18 14.76 18.09
N ARG A 16 -38.74 15.93 17.79
CA ARG A 16 -38.05 17.03 17.11
C ARG A 16 -37.31 17.92 18.11
N VAL A 17 -36.26 18.57 17.64
CA VAL A 17 -35.55 19.61 18.40
C VAL A 17 -35.76 20.94 17.70
N CYS A 18 -35.66 22.06 18.42
CA CYS A 18 -35.77 23.37 17.80
C CYS A 18 -34.41 23.83 17.25
N ASP A 19 -34.42 24.49 16.09
CA ASP A 19 -33.27 25.26 15.61
C ASP A 19 -33.13 26.59 16.37
N GLU A 20 -32.13 27.40 15.99
CA GLU A 20 -31.87 28.71 16.59
C GLU A 20 -33.03 29.72 16.44
N PHE A 21 -33.97 29.43 15.55
CA PHE A 21 -35.16 30.25 15.26
C PHE A 21 -36.45 29.65 15.84
N GLY A 22 -36.36 28.54 16.59
CA GLY A 22 -37.52 27.87 17.19
C GLY A 22 -38.26 26.93 16.24
N ASN A 23 -37.76 26.66 15.03
CA ASN A 23 -38.42 25.75 14.10
C ASN A 23 -38.11 24.28 14.46
N PRO A 24 -39.10 23.38 14.36
CA PRO A 24 -38.91 21.98 14.70
C PRO A 24 -38.12 21.22 13.62
N VAL A 25 -36.87 20.90 13.92
CA VAL A 25 -35.93 20.16 13.07
C VAL A 25 -35.70 18.72 13.57
N ILE A 26 -35.17 17.88 12.67
CA ILE A 26 -34.83 16.49 13.00
C ILE A 26 -33.73 16.46 14.06
N ASN A 27 -33.94 15.68 15.12
CA ASN A 27 -32.91 15.44 16.12
C ASN A 27 -31.69 14.71 15.51
N PRO A 28 -30.50 15.34 15.45
CA PRO A 28 -29.35 14.76 14.77
C PRO A 28 -28.83 13.47 15.43
N ILE A 29 -29.04 13.30 16.74
CA ILE A 29 -28.63 12.09 17.47
C ILE A 29 -29.54 10.93 17.07
N MET A 30 -30.86 11.18 17.02
CA MET A 30 -31.83 10.17 16.62
C MET A 30 -31.63 9.78 15.15
N PHE A 31 -31.42 10.76 14.27
CA PHE A 31 -31.13 10.50 12.86
C PHE A 31 -29.88 9.62 12.69
N ARG A 32 -28.76 9.98 13.32
CA ARG A 32 -27.53 9.15 13.28
C ARG A 32 -27.77 7.75 13.82
N THR A 33 -28.51 7.63 14.92
CA THR A 33 -28.83 6.32 15.51
C THR A 33 -29.68 5.47 14.56
N ALA A 34 -30.71 6.05 13.95
CA ALA A 34 -31.55 5.39 12.97
C ALA A 34 -30.74 4.98 11.73
N ALA A 35 -29.90 5.86 11.20
CA ALA A 35 -29.05 5.57 10.05
C ALA A 35 -28.09 4.40 10.33
N THR A 36 -27.36 4.42 11.45
CA THR A 36 -26.47 3.32 11.83
C THR A 36 -27.21 2.00 12.02
N GLN A 37 -28.40 2.04 12.64
CA GLN A 37 -29.22 0.84 12.82
C GLN A 37 -29.76 0.30 11.49
N PHE A 38 -30.10 1.19 10.54
CA PHE A 38 -30.52 0.79 9.20
C PHE A 38 -29.38 0.10 8.46
N SER A 39 -28.18 0.69 8.43
CA SER A 39 -27.00 0.07 7.79
C SER A 39 -26.70 -1.30 8.39
N TYR A 40 -26.78 -1.43 9.72
CA TYR A 40 -26.59 -2.72 10.39
C TYR A 40 -27.67 -3.76 10.03
N ILE A 41 -28.94 -3.35 9.90
CA ILE A 41 -30.00 -4.24 9.42
C ILE A 41 -29.71 -4.72 7.99
N GLN A 42 -29.24 -3.83 7.11
CA GLN A 42 -28.84 -4.22 5.75
C GLN A 42 -27.69 -5.23 5.78
N HIS A 43 -26.68 -4.99 6.61
CA HIS A 43 -25.61 -5.97 6.85
C HIS A 43 -26.16 -7.34 7.27
N LYS A 44 -27.09 -7.39 8.24
CA LYS A 44 -27.68 -8.65 8.70
C LYS A 44 -28.51 -9.33 7.62
N ILE A 45 -29.24 -8.59 6.80
CA ILE A 45 -29.96 -9.15 5.65
C ILE A 45 -28.97 -9.78 4.67
N ASP A 46 -27.90 -9.06 4.32
CA ASP A 46 -26.91 -9.55 3.37
C ASP A 46 -26.20 -10.81 3.90
N VAL A 47 -25.75 -10.82 5.16
CA VAL A 47 -24.99 -11.93 5.73
C VAL A 47 -25.89 -13.10 6.14
N GLU A 48 -26.99 -12.87 6.83
CA GLU A 48 -27.82 -13.95 7.42
C GLU A 48 -28.90 -14.46 6.47
N VAL A 49 -29.46 -13.59 5.62
CA VAL A 49 -30.54 -13.97 4.70
C VAL A 49 -29.98 -14.31 3.33
N LYS A 50 -29.15 -13.42 2.76
CA LYS A 50 -28.56 -13.65 1.42
C LYS A 50 -27.29 -14.50 1.46
N GLN A 51 -26.75 -14.81 2.65
CA GLN A 51 -25.55 -15.62 2.82
C GLN A 51 -24.33 -15.02 2.10
N GLU A 52 -24.23 -13.68 2.07
CA GLU A 52 -23.12 -12.98 1.44
C GLU A 52 -21.87 -12.95 2.34
N GLU A 53 -20.75 -13.50 1.84
CA GLU A 53 -19.44 -13.40 2.48
C GLU A 53 -18.77 -12.05 2.19
N LYS A 54 -19.14 -10.98 2.91
CA LYS A 54 -18.69 -9.60 2.63
C LYS A 54 -17.17 -9.35 2.74
N MET A 55 -16.46 -10.21 3.45
CA MET A 55 -15.00 -10.13 3.65
C MET A 55 -14.23 -11.13 2.79
N ARG A 56 -14.88 -11.73 1.78
CA ARG A 56 -14.25 -12.68 0.86
C ARG A 56 -14.34 -12.17 -0.57
N CYS A 57 -13.23 -12.27 -1.30
CA CYS A 57 -13.21 -11.93 -2.71
C CYS A 57 -13.74 -13.09 -3.56
N LYS A 58 -14.86 -12.88 -4.26
CA LYS A 58 -15.46 -13.89 -5.16
C LYS A 58 -14.58 -14.23 -6.37
N ALA A 59 -13.68 -13.33 -6.76
CA ALA A 59 -12.74 -13.54 -7.86
C ALA A 59 -11.45 -14.27 -7.44
N CYS A 60 -11.19 -14.42 -6.13
CA CYS A 60 -10.08 -15.24 -5.67
C CYS A 60 -10.49 -16.71 -5.71
N VAL A 61 -9.85 -17.47 -6.59
CA VAL A 61 -10.02 -18.92 -6.69
C VAL A 61 -8.97 -19.60 -5.82
N SER A 62 -9.35 -20.67 -5.14
CA SER A 62 -8.42 -21.45 -4.32
C SER A 62 -7.46 -22.27 -5.21
N PRO A 63 -6.15 -22.32 -4.90
CA PRO A 63 -5.49 -21.59 -3.82
C PRO A 63 -5.40 -20.10 -4.11
N CYS A 64 -5.70 -19.27 -3.10
CA CYS A 64 -5.64 -17.83 -3.24
C CYS A 64 -4.18 -17.40 -3.35
N MET A 65 -3.79 -16.79 -4.47
CA MET A 65 -2.35 -16.61 -4.71
C MET A 65 -1.74 -15.53 -3.83
N TYR A 66 -2.36 -14.36 -3.70
CA TYR A 66 -1.69 -13.15 -3.24
C TYR A 66 -2.55 -12.35 -2.27
N CYS A 67 -1.97 -11.94 -1.14
CA CYS A 67 -2.50 -10.92 -0.25
C CYS A 67 -1.42 -9.90 0.15
N HIS A 68 -1.86 -8.70 0.52
CA HIS A 68 -1.02 -7.60 0.98
C HIS A 68 -1.52 -7.11 2.34
N PHE A 69 -0.64 -7.07 3.33
CA PHE A 69 -0.89 -6.45 4.63
C PHE A 69 -0.10 -5.15 4.79
N ASP A 70 -0.77 -4.12 5.30
CA ASP A 70 -0.13 -2.86 5.72
C ASP A 70 -0.99 -2.18 6.82
N VAL A 71 -0.48 -1.08 7.38
CA VAL A 71 -1.08 -0.31 8.47
C VAL A 71 -1.34 1.15 8.07
N ILE A 72 -2.59 1.59 8.26
CA ILE A 72 -2.96 3.01 8.10
C ILE A 72 -2.96 3.76 9.44
N PHE A 73 -1.82 4.40 9.76
CA PHE A 73 -1.68 5.24 10.96
C PHE A 73 -2.52 6.53 10.93
N LYS A 74 -3.08 6.91 9.78
CA LYS A 74 -3.99 8.07 9.67
C LYS A 74 -5.34 7.82 10.35
N LEU A 75 -5.69 6.55 10.59
CA LEU A 75 -6.92 6.14 11.30
C LEU A 75 -6.67 5.94 12.79
N TYR A 76 -5.91 6.82 13.44
CA TYR A 76 -5.74 6.80 14.88
C TYR A 76 -7.00 7.33 15.61
N ARG A 77 -7.13 7.04 16.90
CA ARG A 77 -8.19 7.53 17.79
C ARG A 77 -7.59 8.14 19.05
N PHE A 78 -8.09 9.30 19.48
CA PHE A 78 -7.61 9.95 20.71
C PHE A 78 -8.16 9.29 21.98
N LYS A 79 -7.35 9.27 23.05
CA LYS A 79 -7.79 8.87 24.40
C LYS A 79 -8.88 9.78 24.96
N SER A 80 -8.89 11.07 24.56
CA SER A 80 -9.89 12.04 24.99
C SER A 80 -11.28 11.77 24.42
N ALA A 81 -11.39 10.95 23.37
CA ALA A 81 -12.67 10.49 22.87
C ALA A 81 -13.27 9.51 23.88
N ARG A 82 -14.35 9.93 24.55
CA ARG A 82 -14.98 9.18 25.63
C ARG A 82 -15.32 7.75 25.20
N SER A 83 -14.82 6.78 25.95
CA SER A 83 -15.22 5.39 25.84
C SER A 83 -16.59 5.25 26.51
N GLY A 84 -17.65 5.18 25.72
CA GLY A 84 -18.95 4.77 26.25
C GLY A 84 -18.98 3.27 26.55
N HIS A 85 -19.98 2.81 27.30
CA HIS A 85 -20.23 1.39 27.55
C HIS A 85 -20.85 0.64 26.36
N PHE A 86 -20.98 1.30 25.21
CA PHE A 86 -21.57 0.71 24.02
C PHE A 86 -20.60 -0.26 23.35
N LYS A 87 -21.14 -1.36 22.82
CA LYS A 87 -20.43 -2.29 21.95
C LYS A 87 -20.70 -1.95 20.49
N SER A 88 -19.75 -2.29 19.62
CA SER A 88 -19.92 -2.27 18.16
C SER A 88 -21.11 -3.16 17.78
N LEU A 89 -21.98 -2.71 16.88
CA LEU A 89 -23.06 -3.51 16.30
C LEU A 89 -22.50 -4.61 15.40
N TYR A 90 -21.44 -4.31 14.65
CA TYR A 90 -20.79 -5.24 13.73
C TYR A 90 -19.89 -6.26 14.42
N GLU A 91 -19.61 -6.08 15.73
CA GLU A 91 -18.75 -6.96 16.52
C GLU A 91 -17.47 -7.35 15.77
N ASP A 92 -17.30 -8.63 15.44
CA ASP A 92 -16.14 -9.24 14.75
C ASP A 92 -16.35 -9.42 13.24
N ALA A 93 -17.49 -8.99 12.67
CA ALA A 93 -17.87 -9.31 11.29
C ALA A 93 -16.91 -8.71 10.24
N VAL A 94 -16.31 -7.56 10.55
CA VAL A 94 -15.45 -6.81 9.63
C VAL A 94 -14.12 -6.42 10.28
N ILE A 95 -14.20 -5.84 11.49
CA ILE A 95 -13.04 -5.48 12.29
C ILE A 95 -12.91 -6.48 13.43
N VAL A 96 -11.79 -7.19 13.46
CA VAL A 96 -11.49 -8.15 14.54
C VAL A 96 -11.44 -7.41 15.88
N SER A 97 -12.12 -7.97 16.89
CA SER A 97 -12.12 -7.44 18.25
C SER A 97 -10.74 -7.40 18.87
N ASP A 98 -10.52 -6.33 19.63
CA ASP A 98 -9.32 -6.16 20.45
C ASP A 98 -9.10 -7.36 21.37
N ALA A 99 -10.16 -7.99 21.89
CA ALA A 99 -10.06 -9.18 22.74
C ALA A 99 -9.45 -10.38 22.00
N LYS A 100 -9.90 -10.66 20.76
CA LYS A 100 -9.37 -11.76 19.95
C LYS A 100 -7.92 -11.50 19.55
N MET A 101 -7.60 -10.27 19.13
CA MET A 101 -6.23 -9.86 18.80
C MET A 101 -5.30 -9.97 20.02
N ASN A 102 -5.70 -9.41 21.16
CA ASN A 102 -4.90 -9.43 22.38
C ASN A 102 -4.68 -10.86 22.86
N LYS A 103 -5.71 -11.73 22.82
CA LYS A 103 -5.56 -13.15 23.19
C LYS A 103 -4.50 -13.84 22.32
N TYR A 104 -4.46 -13.55 21.02
CA TYR A 104 -3.45 -14.12 20.11
C TYR A 104 -2.05 -13.56 20.40
N VAL A 105 -1.93 -12.24 20.55
CA VAL A 105 -0.66 -11.57 20.88
C VAL A 105 -0.10 -12.07 22.21
N GLU A 106 -0.94 -12.29 23.22
CA GLU A 106 -0.54 -12.83 24.52
C GLU A 106 0.02 -14.26 24.44
N LYS A 107 -0.49 -15.11 23.54
CA LYS A 107 0.09 -16.44 23.29
C LYS A 107 1.54 -16.32 22.81
N ILE A 108 1.81 -15.38 21.90
CA ILE A 108 3.16 -15.13 21.40
C ILE A 108 4.04 -14.50 22.49
N ASN A 109 3.52 -13.53 23.25
CA ASN A 109 4.29 -12.85 24.30
C ASN A 109 4.75 -13.81 25.40
N LYS A 110 3.98 -14.86 25.72
CA LYS A 110 4.40 -15.91 26.66
C LYS A 110 5.65 -16.67 26.20
N LEU A 111 5.80 -16.87 24.89
CA LEU A 111 6.93 -17.61 24.31
C LEU A 111 8.11 -16.70 23.99
N LYS A 112 7.82 -15.53 23.41
CA LYS A 112 8.80 -14.52 23.01
C LYS A 112 8.37 -13.18 23.59
N PRO A 113 8.73 -12.89 24.86
CA PRO A 113 8.48 -11.58 25.47
C PRO A 113 9.08 -10.46 24.62
N GLN A 114 8.45 -9.29 24.62
CA GLN A 114 8.94 -8.15 23.84
C GLN A 114 10.31 -7.70 24.35
N LYS A 115 11.31 -7.66 23.46
CA LYS A 115 12.66 -7.19 23.74
C LYS A 115 13.15 -6.34 22.55
N GLY A 116 13.33 -5.04 22.78
CA GLY A 116 14.13 -4.17 21.92
C GLY A 116 13.68 -4.04 20.45
N PHE A 117 14.50 -3.34 19.66
CA PHE A 117 14.17 -2.86 18.31
C PHE A 117 14.90 -3.65 17.21
N ASP A 118 14.23 -3.92 16.09
CA ASP A 118 14.85 -4.47 14.87
C ASP A 118 14.87 -3.42 13.75
N ASN A 119 16.05 -3.05 13.26
CA ASN A 119 16.21 -2.18 12.08
C ASN A 119 16.47 -3.04 10.82
N CYS A 120 15.90 -2.65 9.67
CA CYS A 120 16.22 -3.24 8.37
C CYS A 120 17.19 -2.32 7.59
N GLY A 121 18.48 -2.67 7.56
CA GLY A 121 19.49 -1.99 6.73
C GLY A 121 19.64 -0.48 6.96
N ASN A 122 20.21 0.24 5.97
CA ASN A 122 20.36 1.71 6.00
C ASN A 122 19.04 2.47 5.77
N SER A 123 17.94 1.77 5.46
CA SER A 123 16.62 2.35 5.24
C SER A 123 15.92 2.67 6.56
N THR A 124 15.36 3.87 6.67
CA THR A 124 14.73 4.40 7.90
C THR A 124 13.29 3.90 8.08
N TYR A 125 13.01 2.62 7.81
CA TYR A 125 11.70 2.03 8.07
C TYR A 125 11.38 2.10 9.57
N LYS A 126 10.19 2.61 9.90
CA LYS A 126 9.73 2.79 11.29
C LYS A 126 8.80 1.66 11.77
N ALA A 127 8.49 0.69 10.90
CA ALA A 127 7.82 -0.54 11.30
C ALA A 127 8.66 -1.25 12.37
N GLY A 128 8.04 -1.74 13.44
CA GLY A 128 8.75 -2.35 14.57
C GLY A 128 9.29 -1.38 15.63
N LYS A 129 9.02 -0.06 15.54
CA LYS A 129 9.29 0.87 16.66
C LYS A 129 8.17 0.75 17.71
N GLU A 130 8.24 -0.31 18.51
CA GLU A 130 7.20 -0.69 19.49
C GLU A 130 6.95 0.36 20.59
N ASN A 131 7.83 1.35 20.78
CA ASN A 131 7.63 2.44 21.73
C ASN A 131 8.19 3.77 21.19
N THR A 132 7.42 4.50 20.38
CA THR A 132 7.69 5.93 20.19
C THR A 132 6.79 6.75 21.09
N SER A 133 7.36 7.74 21.77
CA SER A 133 6.65 8.75 22.58
C SER A 133 5.57 9.54 21.81
N ARG A 134 5.45 9.33 20.50
CA ARG A 134 4.57 10.03 19.56
C ARG A 134 3.08 9.68 19.70
N HIS A 135 2.74 8.60 20.39
CA HIS A 135 1.36 8.09 20.47
C HIS A 135 0.70 8.22 21.86
N ARG A 136 1.29 8.96 22.80
CA ARG A 136 0.78 9.04 24.20
C ARG A 136 -0.68 9.47 24.33
N THR A 137 -1.15 10.31 23.41
CA THR A 137 -2.52 10.85 23.37
C THR A 137 -3.50 9.97 22.61
N GLN A 138 -3.03 8.90 21.97
CA GLN A 138 -3.83 8.02 21.12
C GLN A 138 -4.18 6.74 21.89
N ASP A 139 -5.45 6.34 21.83
CA ASP A 139 -5.90 5.04 22.33
C ASP A 139 -5.74 3.96 21.26
N GLU A 140 -5.98 4.33 20.00
CA GLU A 140 -5.67 3.52 18.83
C GLU A 140 -4.67 4.29 17.98
N THR A 141 -3.57 3.64 17.65
CA THR A 141 -2.47 4.18 16.84
C THR A 141 -2.76 4.12 15.34
N GLY A 142 -3.67 3.25 14.92
CA GLY A 142 -4.02 3.06 13.51
C GLY A 142 -4.93 1.85 13.31
N LEU A 143 -5.05 1.46 12.04
CA LEU A 143 -5.83 0.30 11.60
C LEU A 143 -4.92 -0.59 10.75
N GLY A 144 -4.73 -1.84 11.15
CA GLY A 144 -4.08 -2.87 10.33
C GLY A 144 -5.11 -3.50 9.41
N SER A 145 -4.75 -3.74 8.16
CA SER A 145 -5.69 -4.32 7.20
C SER A 145 -4.94 -5.08 6.12
N ALA A 146 -5.59 -6.11 5.58
CA ALA A 146 -5.06 -6.85 4.45
C ALA A 146 -6.10 -7.00 3.34
N CYS A 147 -5.62 -6.96 2.09
CA CYS A 147 -6.45 -7.13 0.90
C CYS A 147 -5.85 -8.15 -0.07
N CYS A 148 -6.69 -8.71 -0.95
CA CYS A 148 -6.23 -9.55 -2.05
C CYS A 148 -5.73 -8.71 -3.24
N ARG A 149 -5.24 -9.36 -4.29
CA ARG A 149 -4.78 -8.69 -5.54
C ARG A 149 -5.87 -7.88 -6.25
N HIS A 150 -7.13 -8.16 -5.98
CA HIS A 150 -8.27 -7.42 -6.54
C HIS A 150 -8.59 -6.16 -5.73
N GLY A 151 -7.92 -5.97 -4.58
CA GLY A 151 -8.14 -4.87 -3.65
C GLY A 151 -9.40 -5.04 -2.81
N VAL A 152 -9.93 -6.27 -2.67
CA VAL A 152 -10.98 -6.59 -1.70
C VAL A 152 -10.31 -6.79 -0.35
N VAL A 153 -10.80 -6.09 0.67
CA VAL A 153 -10.32 -6.19 2.05
C VAL A 153 -10.80 -7.50 2.66
N LEU A 154 -9.87 -8.25 3.25
CA LEU A 154 -10.10 -9.60 3.77
C LEU A 154 -10.20 -9.63 5.29
N VAL A 155 -9.41 -8.79 5.95
CA VAL A 155 -9.35 -8.70 7.41
C VAL A 155 -8.86 -7.33 7.82
N THR A 156 -9.39 -6.84 8.92
CA THR A 156 -9.05 -5.53 9.50
C THR A 156 -9.02 -5.63 11.02
N ALA A 157 -8.13 -4.89 11.68
CA ALA A 157 -8.06 -4.84 13.13
C ALA A 157 -7.49 -3.51 13.64
N ASN A 158 -7.91 -3.09 14.83
CA ASN A 158 -7.38 -1.90 15.49
C ASN A 158 -5.99 -2.14 16.09
N LEU A 159 -5.13 -1.13 16.04
CA LEU A 159 -3.79 -1.19 16.64
C LEU A 159 -3.68 -0.32 17.88
N LYS A 160 -3.37 -0.91 19.03
CA LYS A 160 -3.19 -0.19 20.30
C LYS A 160 -1.77 0.33 20.53
N THR A 161 -0.75 -0.38 20.02
CA THR A 161 0.67 -0.11 20.31
C THR A 161 1.52 0.08 19.06
N GLY A 162 0.91 0.51 17.96
CA GLY A 162 1.56 0.60 16.65
C GLY A 162 1.65 -0.74 15.95
N GLU A 163 2.45 -0.78 14.88
CA GLU A 163 2.72 -2.00 14.13
C GLU A 163 3.86 -2.80 14.78
N ASN A 164 3.60 -4.07 15.07
CA ASN A 164 4.58 -5.02 15.60
C ASN A 164 4.39 -6.42 14.99
N TYR A 165 5.43 -7.26 15.06
CA TYR A 165 5.40 -8.57 14.41
C TYR A 165 4.39 -9.56 15.00
N ARG A 166 3.89 -9.36 16.22
CA ARG A 166 2.81 -10.21 16.76
C ARG A 166 1.50 -9.94 16.05
N VAL A 167 1.22 -8.67 15.77
CA VAL A 167 0.07 -8.27 14.96
C VAL A 167 0.25 -8.76 13.53
N VAL A 168 1.41 -8.53 12.90
CA VAL A 168 1.70 -9.03 11.55
C VAL A 168 1.47 -10.55 11.47
N ASN A 169 1.91 -11.29 12.49
CA ASN A 169 1.71 -12.73 12.58
C ASN A 169 0.24 -13.14 12.71
N PHE A 170 -0.57 -12.40 13.46
CA PHE A 170 -2.02 -12.60 13.48
C PHE A 170 -2.62 -12.46 12.08
N PHE A 171 -2.23 -11.41 11.34
CA PHE A 171 -2.73 -11.19 9.97
C PHE A 171 -2.26 -12.29 9.01
N GLN A 172 -0.99 -12.67 9.06
CA GLN A 172 -0.48 -13.78 8.24
C GLN A 172 -1.23 -15.08 8.55
N HIS A 173 -1.42 -15.39 9.83
CA HIS A 173 -2.15 -16.59 10.27
C HIS A 173 -3.58 -16.59 9.76
N PHE A 174 -4.30 -15.49 9.93
CA PHE A 174 -5.66 -15.33 9.40
C PHE A 174 -5.70 -15.54 7.88
N LEU A 175 -4.80 -14.90 7.13
CA LEU A 175 -4.77 -15.01 5.67
C LEU A 175 -4.39 -16.41 5.19
N TRP A 176 -3.46 -17.08 5.88
CA TRP A 176 -3.12 -18.48 5.60
C TRP A 176 -4.32 -19.40 5.81
N THR A 177 -5.12 -19.22 6.88
CA THR A 177 -6.35 -20.02 7.07
C THR A 177 -7.40 -19.79 5.97
N LEU A 178 -7.35 -18.65 5.26
CA LEU A 178 -8.16 -18.38 4.08
C LEU A 178 -7.60 -18.99 2.78
N GLY A 179 -6.46 -19.70 2.85
CA GLY A 179 -5.81 -20.37 1.73
C GLY A 179 -4.93 -19.46 0.89
N TYR A 180 -4.40 -18.36 1.45
CA TYR A 180 -3.46 -17.48 0.74
C TYR A 180 -2.03 -18.03 0.77
N VAL A 181 -1.38 -18.07 -0.39
CA VAL A 181 -0.04 -18.66 -0.57
C VAL A 181 1.08 -17.63 -0.48
N TYR A 182 0.86 -16.40 -0.95
CA TYR A 182 1.87 -15.34 -0.89
C TYR A 182 1.47 -14.17 0.01
N PHE A 183 2.36 -13.83 0.94
CA PHE A 183 2.22 -12.72 1.89
C PHE A 183 3.13 -11.54 1.48
N CYS A 184 2.55 -10.50 0.89
CA CYS A 184 3.25 -9.26 0.59
C CYS A 184 3.32 -8.39 1.85
N TYR A 185 4.54 -8.03 2.26
CA TYR A 185 4.77 -7.18 3.42
C TYR A 185 6.11 -6.43 3.31
N ASP A 186 6.11 -5.14 3.65
CA ASP A 186 7.25 -4.24 3.41
C ASP A 186 8.53 -4.62 4.15
N VAL A 187 8.43 -5.22 5.33
CA VAL A 187 9.61 -5.64 6.10
C VAL A 187 9.64 -7.16 6.29
N ILE A 188 9.21 -7.89 5.25
CA ILE A 188 9.17 -9.35 5.25
C ILE A 188 10.50 -10.00 5.64
N CYS A 189 11.63 -9.43 5.22
CA CYS A 189 12.96 -9.96 5.48
C CYS A 189 13.34 -10.02 6.98
N ASN A 190 12.76 -9.12 7.80
CA ASN A 190 12.93 -9.15 9.25
C ASN A 190 11.81 -9.97 9.90
N TYR A 191 10.59 -9.84 9.40
CA TYR A 191 9.46 -10.60 9.91
C TYR A 191 9.65 -12.13 9.77
N GLU A 192 10.25 -12.61 8.67
CA GLU A 192 10.56 -14.03 8.51
C GLU A 192 11.56 -14.54 9.56
N LYS A 193 12.50 -13.72 10.03
CA LYS A 193 13.40 -14.09 11.13
C LYS A 193 12.60 -14.27 12.42
N PHE A 194 11.71 -13.32 12.70
CA PHE A 194 10.79 -13.40 13.83
C PHE A 194 9.92 -14.67 13.76
N LEU A 195 9.36 -14.99 12.59
CA LEU A 195 8.52 -16.18 12.39
C LEU A 195 9.33 -17.47 12.60
N LYS A 196 10.55 -17.57 12.05
CA LYS A 196 11.43 -18.73 12.24
C LYS A 196 11.77 -18.93 13.73
N ASP A 197 12.08 -17.86 14.44
CA ASP A 197 12.33 -17.94 15.88
C ASP A 197 11.07 -18.35 16.65
N LEU A 198 9.91 -17.80 16.28
CA LEU A 198 8.62 -18.15 16.91
C LEU A 198 8.33 -19.63 16.76
N VAL A 199 8.49 -20.18 15.55
CA VAL A 199 8.30 -21.62 15.28
C VAL A 199 9.21 -22.45 16.19
N LYS A 200 10.52 -22.12 16.27
CA LYS A 200 11.48 -22.83 17.14
C LYS A 200 11.10 -22.83 18.62
N VAL A 201 10.64 -21.69 19.16
CA VAL A 201 10.28 -21.61 20.60
C VAL A 201 8.88 -22.14 20.90
N SER A 202 8.13 -22.54 19.87
CA SER A 202 6.73 -22.94 20.00
C SER A 202 6.50 -24.44 20.05
N GLU A 203 7.53 -25.30 20.04
CA GLU A 203 7.40 -26.77 19.93
C GLU A 203 6.37 -27.41 20.88
N GLN A 204 6.17 -26.85 22.08
CA GLN A 204 5.22 -27.35 23.08
C GLN A 204 3.92 -26.53 23.17
N HIS A 205 3.73 -25.57 22.26
CA HIS A 205 2.60 -24.64 22.26
C HIS A 205 1.47 -25.16 21.36
N GLU A 206 0.22 -24.92 21.75
CA GLU A 206 -0.99 -25.38 21.02
C GLU A 206 -1.06 -24.90 19.55
N LEU A 207 -0.40 -23.79 19.20
CA LEU A 207 -0.34 -23.24 17.84
C LEU A 207 0.92 -23.65 17.06
N HIS A 208 1.76 -24.56 17.60
CA HIS A 208 3.01 -24.97 16.95
C HIS A 208 2.79 -25.43 15.51
N GLU A 209 1.91 -26.42 15.34
CA GLU A 209 1.61 -27.02 14.04
C GLU A 209 1.06 -26.00 13.05
N GLU A 210 0.20 -25.08 13.52
CA GLU A 210 -0.35 -24.03 12.67
C GLU A 210 0.74 -23.03 12.23
N TRP A 211 1.62 -22.59 13.13
CA TRP A 211 2.71 -21.67 12.79
C TRP A 211 3.77 -22.34 11.91
N LEU A 212 4.09 -23.60 12.17
CA LEU A 212 5.02 -24.39 11.36
C LEU A 212 4.48 -24.52 9.93
N ARG A 213 3.23 -24.99 9.79
CA ARG A 213 2.57 -25.11 8.48
C ARG A 213 2.44 -23.77 7.77
N MET A 214 1.97 -22.72 8.44
CA MET A 214 1.90 -21.38 7.86
C MET A 214 3.28 -20.92 7.35
N SER A 215 4.36 -21.17 8.09
CA SER A 215 5.72 -20.78 7.69
C SER A 215 6.25 -21.55 6.47
N GLN A 216 5.71 -22.74 6.18
CA GLN A 216 6.10 -23.60 5.06
C GLN A 216 5.19 -23.41 3.84
N GLU A 217 3.89 -23.24 4.08
CA GLU A 217 2.85 -23.16 3.05
C GLU A 217 2.63 -21.72 2.55
N MET A 218 2.92 -20.69 3.35
CA MET A 218 2.76 -19.29 2.97
C MET A 218 4.11 -18.57 2.87
N THR A 219 4.46 -18.16 1.65
CA THR A 219 5.76 -17.53 1.36
C THR A 219 5.67 -16.01 1.36
N GLY A 220 6.59 -15.37 2.08
CA GLY A 220 6.76 -13.93 2.11
C GLY A 220 7.48 -13.35 0.89
N PHE A 221 7.17 -12.11 0.53
CA PHE A 221 7.95 -11.33 -0.43
C PHE A 221 7.70 -9.81 -0.30
N LEU A 222 8.62 -9.03 -0.89
CA LEU A 222 8.56 -7.58 -0.99
C LEU A 222 7.81 -7.15 -2.25
N SER A 223 7.01 -6.09 -2.13
CA SER A 223 6.44 -5.43 -3.29
C SER A 223 7.53 -4.92 -4.25
N VAL A 224 7.17 -4.73 -5.52
CA VAL A 224 8.14 -4.26 -6.53
C VAL A 224 8.61 -2.83 -6.23
N LEU A 225 7.76 -2.02 -5.60
CA LEU A 225 8.06 -0.63 -5.29
C LEU A 225 8.83 -0.51 -3.98
N HIS A 226 8.31 -1.07 -2.89
CA HIS A 226 9.00 -1.04 -1.60
C HIS A 226 10.30 -1.84 -1.66
N GLY A 227 10.36 -2.95 -2.39
CA GLY A 227 11.59 -3.74 -2.53
C GLY A 227 12.80 -2.91 -2.96
N LYS A 228 12.64 -1.88 -3.80
CA LYS A 228 13.76 -1.06 -4.29
C LYS A 228 14.51 -0.28 -3.21
N THR A 229 13.89 -0.04 -2.06
CA THR A 229 14.50 0.72 -0.96
C THR A 229 15.34 -0.18 -0.04
N HIS A 230 15.20 -1.50 -0.17
CA HIS A 230 15.95 -2.47 0.62
C HIS A 230 17.37 -2.62 0.09
N THR A 231 18.25 -3.21 0.89
CA THR A 231 19.59 -3.57 0.45
C THR A 231 19.53 -4.54 -0.74
N TRP A 232 20.56 -4.51 -1.58
CA TRP A 232 20.61 -5.34 -2.79
C TRP A 232 20.41 -6.84 -2.51
N ASP A 233 21.02 -7.35 -1.45
CA ASP A 233 20.88 -8.75 -1.00
C ASP A 233 19.44 -9.07 -0.59
N CYS A 234 18.78 -8.17 0.13
CA CYS A 234 17.38 -8.29 0.49
C CYS A 234 16.46 -8.25 -0.74
N GLN A 235 16.79 -7.42 -1.75
CA GLN A 235 16.09 -7.40 -3.03
C GLN A 235 16.26 -8.72 -3.80
N VAL A 236 17.44 -9.32 -3.80
CA VAL A 236 17.65 -10.60 -4.48
C VAL A 236 16.77 -11.68 -3.87
N ASP A 237 16.73 -11.78 -2.54
CA ASP A 237 16.08 -12.91 -1.89
C ASP A 237 14.56 -12.79 -1.79
N ASN A 238 14.05 -11.58 -1.61
CA ASN A 238 12.65 -11.36 -1.24
C ASN A 238 11.82 -10.74 -2.37
N ASN A 239 12.36 -10.55 -3.57
CA ASN A 239 11.60 -9.88 -4.64
C ASN A 239 10.47 -10.77 -5.17
N GLY A 240 9.26 -10.20 -5.19
CA GLY A 240 8.06 -10.86 -5.70
C GLY A 240 8.17 -11.36 -7.13
N ARG A 241 9.05 -10.80 -7.97
CA ARG A 241 9.25 -11.23 -9.37
C ARG A 241 9.72 -12.67 -9.51
N TRP A 242 10.34 -13.24 -8.47
CA TRP A 242 10.76 -14.64 -8.43
C TRP A 242 9.64 -15.58 -8.00
N ARG A 243 8.49 -15.03 -7.55
CA ARG A 243 7.35 -15.80 -7.09
C ARG A 243 6.39 -16.01 -8.25
N GLU A 244 6.26 -17.26 -8.66
CA GLU A 244 5.24 -17.65 -9.63
C GLU A 244 3.87 -17.14 -9.16
N TRP A 245 2.99 -16.75 -10.10
CA TRP A 245 1.66 -16.19 -9.80
C TRP A 245 1.62 -14.80 -9.10
N ALA A 246 2.69 -14.38 -8.42
CA ALA A 246 2.81 -13.07 -7.76
C ALA A 246 3.76 -12.08 -8.48
N CYS A 247 4.51 -12.54 -9.48
CA CYS A 247 5.60 -11.81 -10.13
C CYS A 247 5.24 -10.45 -10.76
N ALA A 248 4.00 -10.30 -11.21
CA ALA A 248 3.48 -9.07 -11.81
C ALA A 248 2.58 -8.26 -10.88
N SER A 249 2.49 -8.62 -9.60
CA SER A 249 1.80 -7.82 -8.59
C SER A 249 2.63 -6.57 -8.28
N LEU A 250 1.93 -5.45 -8.11
CA LEU A 250 2.62 -4.19 -7.76
C LEU A 250 3.03 -4.20 -6.29
N GLY A 251 2.18 -4.77 -5.43
CA GLY A 251 2.29 -4.64 -3.98
C GLY A 251 2.05 -3.21 -3.52
N GLU A 252 1.01 -2.61 -4.11
CA GLU A 252 0.47 -1.28 -3.80
C GLU A 252 -1.06 -1.33 -3.61
N GLU A 253 -1.61 -2.53 -3.56
CA GLU A 253 -3.05 -2.79 -3.49
C GLU A 253 -3.62 -2.21 -2.19
N GLN A 254 -2.87 -2.34 -1.08
CA GLN A 254 -3.29 -1.87 0.23
C GLN A 254 -3.19 -0.34 0.33
N GLU A 255 -2.22 0.27 -0.32
CA GLU A 255 -2.03 1.72 -0.43
C GLU A 255 -3.16 2.37 -1.22
N GLN A 256 -3.65 1.69 -2.26
CA GLN A 256 -4.85 2.11 -2.98
C GLN A 256 -6.10 2.07 -2.09
N VAL A 257 -6.28 1.01 -1.30
CA VAL A 257 -7.35 0.93 -0.29
C VAL A 257 -7.20 2.08 0.72
N PHE A 258 -6.00 2.29 1.22
CA PHE A 258 -5.69 3.32 2.22
C PHE A 258 -5.81 4.75 1.70
N SER A 259 -5.60 5.00 0.42
CA SER A 259 -5.84 6.30 -0.20
C SER A 259 -7.30 6.76 -0.03
N ARG A 260 -8.23 5.81 0.00
CA ARG A 260 -9.64 6.03 0.29
C ARG A 260 -9.87 6.12 1.80
N PHE A 261 -9.33 5.16 2.55
CA PHE A 261 -9.63 5.03 3.99
C PHE A 261 -9.08 6.21 4.80
N ALA A 262 -7.97 6.80 4.38
CA ALA A 262 -7.35 7.95 5.03
C ALA A 262 -8.31 9.14 5.26
N ARG A 263 -9.32 9.29 4.39
CA ARG A 263 -10.30 10.39 4.45
C ARG A 263 -11.18 10.31 5.70
N TYR A 264 -11.41 9.11 6.23
CA TYR A 264 -12.24 8.91 7.41
C TYR A 264 -11.53 9.30 8.71
N GLY A 265 -10.19 9.41 8.70
CA GLY A 265 -9.41 9.72 9.92
C GLY A 265 -9.81 11.04 10.58
N LEU A 266 -10.27 12.03 9.80
CA LEU A 266 -10.76 13.30 10.35
C LEU A 266 -12.05 13.14 11.16
N VAL A 267 -12.91 12.21 10.76
CA VAL A 267 -14.22 11.95 11.39
C VAL A 267 -14.07 10.98 12.55
N THR A 268 -13.28 9.92 12.38
CA THR A 268 -13.22 8.80 13.33
C THR A 268 -12.37 9.06 14.57
N LYS A 269 -11.42 9.99 14.51
CA LYS A 269 -10.43 10.20 15.59
C LYS A 269 -11.03 10.63 16.95
N HIS A 270 -12.22 11.21 16.94
CA HIS A 270 -12.95 11.67 18.13
C HIS A 270 -14.18 10.82 18.48
N MET A 271 -14.45 9.76 17.70
CA MET A 271 -15.58 8.86 17.96
C MET A 271 -15.28 7.94 19.14
N SER A 272 -16.36 7.45 19.78
CA SER A 272 -16.24 6.34 20.74
C SER A 272 -15.72 5.08 20.03
N PRO A 273 -15.09 4.13 20.74
CA PRO A 273 -14.61 2.89 20.14
C PRO A 273 -15.67 2.13 19.34
N ALA A 274 -16.86 1.94 19.91
CA ALA A 274 -17.97 1.24 19.25
C ALA A 274 -18.43 1.96 17.98
N SER A 275 -18.73 3.26 18.06
CA SER A 275 -19.21 4.01 16.90
C SER A 275 -18.13 4.11 15.82
N ARG A 276 -16.85 4.20 16.20
CA ARG A 276 -15.74 4.16 15.24
C ARG A 276 -15.69 2.82 14.51
N ASN A 277 -15.79 1.71 15.23
CA ASN A 277 -15.79 0.38 14.63
C ASN A 277 -16.98 0.18 13.70
N ASP A 278 -18.18 0.60 14.09
CA ASP A 278 -19.37 0.52 13.24
C ASP A 278 -19.16 1.29 11.93
N HIS A 279 -18.68 2.54 12.03
CA HIS A 279 -18.47 3.40 10.88
C HIS A 279 -17.37 2.89 9.95
N LEU A 280 -16.26 2.39 10.50
CA LEU A 280 -15.19 1.80 9.71
C LEU A 280 -15.61 0.45 9.10
N SER A 281 -16.46 -0.33 9.77
CA SER A 281 -16.98 -1.59 9.24
C SER A 281 -17.87 -1.35 8.03
N GLU A 282 -18.82 -0.41 8.13
CA GLU A 282 -19.66 0.01 7.01
C GLU A 282 -18.82 0.51 5.82
N MET A 283 -17.78 1.30 6.11
CA MET A 283 -16.86 1.81 5.10
C MET A 283 -16.11 0.69 4.36
N VAL A 284 -15.64 -0.33 5.08
CA VAL A 284 -14.96 -1.50 4.50
C VAL A 284 -15.94 -2.35 3.68
N GLU A 285 -17.14 -2.60 4.17
CA GLU A 285 -18.17 -3.33 3.42
C GLU A 285 -18.55 -2.60 2.13
N TYR A 286 -18.74 -1.29 2.19
CA TYR A 286 -19.03 -0.49 1.02
C TYR A 286 -17.88 -0.54 0.00
N HIS A 287 -16.62 -0.48 0.47
CA HIS A 287 -15.46 -0.66 -0.40
C HIS A 287 -15.48 -2.02 -1.10
N ASN A 288 -15.70 -3.10 -0.35
CA ASN A 288 -15.74 -4.46 -0.89
C ASN A 288 -16.90 -4.65 -1.87
N LYS A 289 -18.08 -4.11 -1.54
CA LYS A 289 -19.23 -4.13 -2.44
C LYS A 289 -18.92 -3.44 -3.78
N GLU A 290 -18.33 -2.25 -3.76
CA GLU A 290 -17.95 -1.58 -5.00
C GLU A 290 -16.88 -2.34 -5.79
N LYS A 291 -15.98 -3.06 -5.11
CA LYS A 291 -15.02 -3.95 -5.78
C LYS A 291 -15.72 -5.12 -6.45
N ASP A 292 -16.66 -5.75 -5.77
CA ASP A 292 -17.45 -6.85 -6.29
C ASP A 292 -18.30 -6.40 -7.49
N ASP A 293 -19.01 -5.27 -7.36
CA ASP A 293 -19.91 -4.73 -8.40
C ASP A 293 -19.15 -4.36 -9.70
N GLY A 294 -17.84 -4.02 -9.61
CA GLY A 294 -16.99 -3.70 -10.76
C GLY A 294 -15.98 -4.79 -11.14
N MET A 295 -16.09 -5.98 -10.55
CA MET A 295 -15.06 -7.02 -10.65
C MET A 295 -14.93 -7.58 -12.06
N ASP A 296 -16.05 -7.83 -12.73
CA ASP A 296 -16.13 -8.34 -14.10
C ASP A 296 -15.35 -7.45 -15.08
N TYR A 297 -15.62 -6.15 -15.06
CA TYR A 297 -14.94 -5.16 -15.89
C TYR A 297 -13.44 -5.09 -15.55
N ALA A 298 -13.11 -5.10 -14.25
CA ALA A 298 -11.72 -5.06 -13.80
C ALA A 298 -10.92 -6.29 -14.28
N LEU A 299 -11.50 -7.49 -14.19
CA LEU A 299 -10.88 -8.74 -14.64
C LEU A 299 -10.67 -8.76 -16.15
N VAL A 300 -11.70 -8.41 -16.94
CA VAL A 300 -11.58 -8.34 -18.42
C VAL A 300 -10.49 -7.35 -18.83
N LYS A 301 -10.46 -6.17 -18.20
CA LYS A 301 -9.42 -5.16 -18.46
C LYS A 301 -8.02 -5.66 -18.10
N ARG A 302 -7.88 -6.36 -16.97
CA ARG A 302 -6.61 -6.96 -16.53
C ARG A 302 -6.15 -8.06 -17.50
N ALA A 303 -7.05 -8.93 -17.94
CA ALA A 303 -6.74 -10.00 -18.90
C ALA A 303 -6.25 -9.44 -20.25
N LYS A 304 -6.96 -8.45 -20.82
CA LYS A 304 -6.51 -7.78 -22.06
C LYS A 304 -5.12 -7.15 -21.91
N LYS A 305 -4.88 -6.47 -20.78
CA LYS A 305 -3.56 -5.87 -20.49
C LYS A 305 -2.47 -6.93 -20.30
N ALA A 306 -2.79 -8.07 -19.68
CA ALA A 306 -1.85 -9.16 -19.51
C ALA A 306 -1.42 -9.76 -20.86
N ASN A 307 -2.39 -10.05 -21.76
CA ASN A 307 -2.11 -10.58 -23.09
C ASN A 307 -1.19 -9.65 -23.91
N PHE A 308 -1.48 -8.33 -23.88
CA PHE A 308 -0.62 -7.36 -24.55
C PHE A 308 0.81 -7.33 -23.97
N LYS A 309 0.92 -7.30 -22.63
CA LYS A 309 2.22 -7.24 -21.94
C LYS A 309 3.03 -8.53 -22.09
N GLN A 310 2.38 -9.68 -22.21
CA GLN A 310 3.05 -10.96 -22.41
C GLN A 310 3.88 -10.92 -23.69
N ALA A 311 3.26 -10.57 -24.83
CA ALA A 311 3.96 -10.48 -26.11
C ALA A 311 5.13 -9.48 -26.10
N GLU A 312 4.98 -8.34 -25.41
CA GLU A 312 6.07 -7.36 -25.25
C GLU A 312 7.22 -7.93 -24.40
N THR A 313 6.89 -8.63 -23.31
CA THR A 313 7.86 -9.17 -22.36
C THR A 313 8.63 -10.36 -22.96
N GLU A 314 7.96 -11.23 -23.72
CA GLU A 314 8.59 -12.34 -24.44
C GLU A 314 9.64 -11.84 -25.44
N LYS A 315 9.31 -10.82 -26.24
CA LYS A 315 10.28 -10.18 -27.16
C LYS A 315 11.47 -9.58 -26.41
N LYS A 316 11.22 -8.94 -25.27
CA LYS A 316 12.27 -8.37 -24.43
C LYS A 316 13.17 -9.45 -23.82
N LEU A 317 12.59 -10.57 -23.38
CA LEU A 317 13.32 -11.71 -22.85
C LEU A 317 14.23 -12.33 -23.92
N ALA A 318 13.68 -12.64 -25.10
CA ALA A 318 14.45 -13.20 -26.22
C ALA A 318 15.65 -12.32 -26.60
N ARG A 319 15.46 -10.99 -26.65
CA ARG A 319 16.55 -10.03 -26.90
C ARG A 319 17.62 -10.07 -25.81
N LEU A 320 17.24 -10.16 -24.54
CA LEU A 320 18.18 -10.19 -23.42
C LEU A 320 18.97 -11.51 -23.39
N LEU A 321 18.31 -12.63 -23.66
CA LEU A 321 18.92 -13.95 -23.76
C LEU A 321 19.96 -13.99 -24.89
N SER A 322 19.56 -13.58 -26.10
CA SER A 322 20.47 -13.50 -27.26
C SER A 322 21.67 -12.61 -27.00
N LYS A 323 21.46 -11.41 -26.43
CA LYS A 323 22.56 -10.46 -26.09
C LYS A 323 23.55 -11.04 -25.07
N ARG A 324 23.11 -11.95 -24.22
CA ARG A 324 23.94 -12.56 -23.16
C ARG A 324 24.46 -13.94 -23.54
N GLY A 325 24.10 -14.47 -24.71
CA GLY A 325 24.42 -15.85 -25.09
C GLY A 325 23.81 -16.88 -24.13
N LEU A 326 22.64 -16.59 -23.59
CA LEU A 326 21.92 -17.44 -22.63
C LEU A 326 20.65 -18.00 -23.27
N THR A 327 20.16 -19.08 -22.68
CA THR A 327 18.85 -19.69 -22.93
C THR A 327 17.95 -19.54 -21.71
N GLU A 328 16.66 -19.86 -21.84
CA GLU A 328 15.73 -19.86 -20.70
C GLU A 328 16.12 -20.87 -19.62
N GLU A 329 16.74 -21.99 -20.03
CA GLU A 329 17.24 -23.05 -19.15
C GLU A 329 18.37 -22.57 -18.22
N ASP A 330 19.09 -21.49 -18.60
CA ASP A 330 20.14 -20.90 -17.79
C ASP A 330 19.61 -20.00 -16.66
N LEU A 331 18.36 -19.51 -16.76
CA LEU A 331 17.80 -18.51 -15.84
C LEU A 331 17.74 -18.98 -14.37
N PRO A 332 17.36 -20.23 -14.04
CA PRO A 332 17.44 -20.73 -12.67
C PRO A 332 18.86 -20.69 -12.12
N GLY A 333 19.87 -21.03 -12.95
CA GLY A 333 21.28 -20.97 -12.57
C GLY A 333 21.76 -19.54 -12.32
N VAL A 334 21.27 -18.56 -13.08
CA VAL A 334 21.54 -17.14 -12.84
C VAL A 334 20.95 -16.68 -11.49
N LEU A 335 19.70 -17.06 -11.20
CA LEU A 335 19.07 -16.72 -9.93
C LEU A 335 19.82 -17.32 -8.73
N SER A 336 20.22 -18.60 -8.81
CA SER A 336 21.02 -19.25 -7.78
C SER A 336 22.33 -18.51 -7.51
N LYS A 337 23.05 -18.12 -8.57
CA LYS A 337 24.30 -17.35 -8.44
C LYS A 337 24.07 -16.00 -7.74
N LEU A 338 22.96 -15.31 -8.03
CA LEU A 338 22.62 -14.06 -7.35
C LEU A 338 22.35 -14.29 -5.86
N GLN A 339 21.63 -15.36 -5.52
CA GLN A 339 21.35 -15.73 -4.12
C GLN A 339 22.62 -16.13 -3.37
N ASP A 340 23.57 -16.82 -4.03
CA ASP A 340 24.87 -17.14 -3.44
C ASP A 340 25.68 -15.87 -3.13
N LEU A 341 25.70 -14.90 -4.05
CA LEU A 341 26.33 -13.60 -3.84
C LEU A 341 25.66 -12.80 -2.72
N SER A 342 24.32 -12.84 -2.65
CA SER A 342 23.53 -12.28 -1.53
C SER A 342 23.99 -12.87 -0.20
N ASN A 343 24.10 -14.20 -0.11
CA ASN A 343 24.55 -14.90 1.08
C ASN A 343 26.01 -14.60 1.46
N GLN A 344 26.91 -14.51 0.46
CA GLN A 344 28.31 -14.13 0.69
C GLN A 344 28.41 -12.71 1.27
N LYS A 345 27.69 -11.75 0.69
CA LYS A 345 27.67 -10.37 1.18
C LYS A 345 27.22 -10.29 2.64
N LYS A 346 26.14 -10.99 3.01
CA LYS A 346 25.64 -11.02 4.40
C LYS A 346 26.64 -11.61 5.38
N ARG A 347 27.42 -12.62 4.97
CA ARG A 347 28.50 -13.18 5.80
C ARG A 347 29.64 -12.18 5.99
N ASN A 348 30.03 -11.50 4.91
CA ASN A 348 31.14 -10.54 4.93
C ASN A 348 30.79 -9.24 5.69
N GLU A 349 29.51 -8.82 5.74
CA GLU A 349 29.07 -7.70 6.59
C GLU A 349 29.06 -8.04 8.09
N GLY A 350 29.11 -9.33 8.46
CA GLY A 350 29.28 -9.80 9.83
C GLY A 350 30.74 -9.82 10.32
N ASP A 351 31.69 -9.63 9.41
CA ASP A 351 33.14 -9.62 9.67
C ASP A 351 33.68 -8.22 9.35
N SER A 352 33.79 -7.38 10.37
CA SER A 352 34.34 -6.03 10.22
C SER A 352 35.85 -6.08 10.04
N ASP A 353 36.30 -6.37 8.82
CA ASP A 353 37.55 -5.88 8.22
C ASP A 353 37.77 -6.61 6.88
N ILE A 354 37.39 -5.96 5.78
CA ILE A 354 38.11 -5.93 4.49
C ILE A 354 37.32 -5.00 3.57
N LYS A 355 37.86 -3.80 3.36
CA LYS A 355 37.37 -2.89 2.32
C LYS A 355 37.84 -3.37 0.95
N ASN A 356 36.93 -3.24 -0.01
CA ASN A 356 37.17 -3.01 -1.43
C ASN A 356 38.12 -3.96 -2.16
N SER A 357 37.55 -5.04 -2.69
CA SER A 357 37.71 -5.33 -4.12
C SER A 357 36.55 -6.23 -4.57
N GLN A 358 36.09 -6.01 -5.81
CA GLN A 358 35.09 -6.83 -6.52
C GLN A 358 33.61 -6.65 -6.12
N LEU A 359 33.02 -5.50 -6.48
CA LEU A 359 31.58 -5.42 -6.75
C LEU A 359 31.34 -4.56 -8.00
N SER A 360 31.69 -5.09 -9.16
CA SER A 360 31.37 -4.51 -10.48
C SER A 360 30.51 -5.45 -11.33
N VAL A 361 29.75 -6.36 -10.72
CA VAL A 361 28.91 -7.31 -11.45
C VAL A 361 27.50 -7.33 -10.85
N VAL A 362 26.56 -6.78 -11.61
CA VAL A 362 25.09 -6.79 -11.47
C VAL A 362 24.49 -5.86 -10.39
N THR A 363 24.73 -4.56 -10.53
CA THR A 363 23.66 -3.60 -10.26
C THR A 363 22.62 -3.70 -11.38
N LEU A 364 21.33 -3.85 -11.02
CA LEU A 364 20.19 -3.61 -11.94
C LEU A 364 20.04 -2.11 -12.24
N THR A 365 21.15 -1.47 -12.60
CA THR A 365 21.21 -0.11 -13.11
C THR A 365 21.36 -0.19 -14.61
N GLU A 366 20.42 0.48 -15.29
CA GLU A 366 20.50 1.09 -16.62
C GLU A 366 21.68 0.69 -17.52
N GLU A 367 21.32 0.26 -18.74
CA GLU A 367 22.24 -0.01 -19.83
C GLU A 367 23.25 1.14 -20.05
N LYS A 368 24.49 0.97 -19.56
CA LYS A 368 25.64 1.64 -20.16
C LYS A 368 25.95 0.91 -21.47
N LYS A 369 25.73 1.60 -22.60
CA LYS A 369 26.38 1.26 -23.88
C LYS A 369 27.79 1.85 -23.85
N VAL A 370 28.80 0.98 -23.83
CA VAL A 370 30.17 1.30 -24.25
C VAL A 370 30.34 0.58 -25.57
N ASP A 371 30.67 1.33 -26.61
CA ASP A 371 31.19 0.81 -27.86
C ASP A 371 32.40 1.65 -28.24
N ASP A 372 33.46 0.98 -28.65
CA ASP A 372 34.82 1.49 -28.88
C ASP A 372 35.08 1.49 -30.40
N SER A 373 35.37 2.66 -30.98
CA SER A 373 36.09 2.92 -32.26
C SER A 373 35.78 4.37 -32.76
N PRO A 374 36.53 4.93 -33.73
CA PRO A 374 37.42 6.06 -33.52
C PRO A 374 36.76 7.43 -33.77
N GLU A 375 37.25 8.43 -33.04
CA GLU A 375 37.01 9.88 -33.08
C GLU A 375 36.15 10.46 -34.22
N GLU A 376 34.84 10.53 -34.00
CA GLU A 376 33.97 11.57 -34.54
C GLU A 376 33.32 12.35 -33.40
N LYS A 377 33.24 13.69 -33.52
CA LYS A 377 32.83 14.64 -32.47
C LYS A 377 31.49 14.21 -31.83
N LYS A 378 31.55 13.61 -30.64
CA LYS A 378 30.38 13.11 -29.88
C LYS A 378 29.43 14.24 -29.46
N GLU A 379 28.20 14.20 -29.96
CA GLU A 379 27.04 14.87 -29.36
C GLU A 379 26.82 14.37 -27.92
N LYS A 380 26.72 15.29 -26.95
CA LYS A 380 26.45 14.94 -25.55
C LYS A 380 24.96 14.57 -25.42
N LYS A 381 24.66 13.29 -25.18
CA LYS A 381 23.31 12.84 -24.78
C LYS A 381 22.98 13.32 -23.36
N ILE A 382 21.89 14.06 -23.21
CA ILE A 382 21.36 14.51 -21.92
C ILE A 382 20.82 13.31 -21.10
N PRO A 383 21.07 13.26 -19.77
CA PRO A 383 20.44 12.31 -18.86
C PRO A 383 18.90 12.34 -18.90
N ASN A 384 18.26 11.18 -18.93
CA ASN A 384 16.78 11.07 -18.93
C ASN A 384 16.10 11.76 -17.73
N SER A 385 16.83 11.99 -16.63
CA SER A 385 16.34 12.73 -15.45
C SER A 385 15.86 14.13 -15.80
N PHE A 386 16.55 14.85 -16.67
CA PHE A 386 16.20 16.23 -16.99
C PHE A 386 14.89 16.37 -17.78
N LYS A 387 14.52 15.35 -18.57
CA LYS A 387 13.22 15.30 -19.26
C LYS A 387 12.08 15.12 -18.26
N ALA A 388 12.21 14.14 -17.37
CA ALA A 388 11.23 13.86 -16.33
C ALA A 388 11.10 15.03 -15.33
N ASP A 389 12.22 15.69 -15.00
CA ASP A 389 12.23 16.87 -14.14
C ASP A 389 11.48 18.05 -14.79
N LEU A 390 11.70 18.30 -16.08
CA LEU A 390 11.01 19.37 -16.79
C LEU A 390 9.49 19.10 -16.94
N GLU A 391 9.11 17.85 -17.23
CA GLU A 391 7.72 17.41 -17.24
C GLU A 391 7.07 17.53 -15.84
N GLY A 392 7.79 17.16 -14.79
CA GLY A 392 7.35 17.31 -13.40
C GLY A 392 7.12 18.77 -13.00
N LEU A 393 8.00 19.67 -13.45
CA LEU A 393 7.83 21.11 -13.25
C LEU A 393 6.62 21.65 -14.02
N TYR A 394 6.38 21.18 -15.25
CA TYR A 394 5.17 21.51 -16.00
C TYR A 394 3.91 21.05 -15.26
N MET A 395 3.86 19.80 -14.80
CA MET A 395 2.72 19.26 -14.06
C MET A 395 2.46 20.03 -12.77
N THR A 396 3.51 20.45 -12.09
CA THR A 396 3.42 21.29 -10.87
C THR A 396 2.84 22.66 -11.19
N ALA A 397 3.29 23.31 -12.27
CA ALA A 397 2.78 24.62 -12.71
C ALA A 397 1.33 24.53 -13.25
N ALA A 398 0.98 23.46 -13.97
CA ALA A 398 -0.38 23.21 -14.46
C ALA A 398 -1.35 22.92 -13.32
N TRP A 399 -0.94 22.10 -12.34
CA TRP A 399 -1.70 21.83 -11.13
C TRP A 399 -1.93 23.11 -10.31
N ALA A 400 -0.90 23.93 -10.09
CA ALA A 400 -1.02 25.18 -9.36
C ALA A 400 -2.00 26.15 -10.04
N ARG A 401 -1.94 26.29 -11.38
CA ARG A 401 -2.90 27.07 -12.17
C ARG A 401 -4.33 26.56 -11.99
N LYS A 402 -4.54 25.24 -12.07
CA LYS A 402 -5.86 24.62 -11.90
C LYS A 402 -6.42 24.85 -10.49
N MET A 403 -5.56 24.77 -9.46
CA MET A 403 -5.97 25.00 -8.07
C MET A 403 -6.30 26.47 -7.80
N MET A 404 -5.57 27.42 -8.39
CA MET A 404 -5.92 28.85 -8.33
C MET A 404 -7.31 29.14 -8.90
N ASN A 405 -7.68 28.46 -9.99
CA ASN A 405 -8.99 28.65 -10.63
C ASN A 405 -10.14 27.96 -9.89
N LYS A 406 -9.86 26.90 -9.11
CA LYS A 406 -10.88 26.05 -8.47
C LYS A 406 -11.10 26.32 -6.98
N TYR A 407 -10.06 26.75 -6.26
CA TYR A 407 -10.07 26.89 -4.80
C TYR A 407 -9.42 28.19 -4.33
N GLY A 408 -9.25 29.15 -5.24
CA GLY A 408 -8.68 30.47 -4.94
C GLY A 408 -9.75 31.46 -4.47
N ASP A 409 -10.49 31.10 -3.42
CA ASP A 409 -11.62 31.89 -2.92
C ASP A 409 -11.15 33.11 -2.11
N THR A 410 -9.91 33.06 -1.61
CA THR A 410 -9.26 34.19 -0.91
C THR A 410 -7.96 34.63 -1.60
N THR A 411 -7.58 35.90 -1.43
CA THR A 411 -6.33 36.47 -1.98
C THR A 411 -5.09 35.71 -1.49
N ALA A 412 -5.06 35.33 -0.22
CA ALA A 412 -3.94 34.59 0.39
C ALA A 412 -3.77 33.18 -0.18
N GLU A 413 -4.87 32.47 -0.46
CA GLU A 413 -4.81 31.13 -1.08
C GLU A 413 -4.39 31.21 -2.55
N ARG A 414 -4.87 32.23 -3.28
CA ARG A 414 -4.40 32.52 -4.64
C ARG A 414 -2.90 32.81 -4.66
N ASP A 415 -2.40 33.59 -3.71
CA ASP A 415 -0.98 33.93 -3.61
C ASP A 415 -0.10 32.71 -3.31
N LYS A 416 -0.56 31.78 -2.46
CA LYS A 416 0.14 30.52 -2.20
C LYS A 416 0.34 29.69 -3.46
N PHE A 417 -0.70 29.53 -4.28
CA PHE A 417 -0.59 28.76 -5.52
C PHE A 417 0.17 29.54 -6.61
N ARG A 418 0.03 30.86 -6.66
CA ARG A 418 0.81 31.75 -7.53
C ARG A 418 2.31 31.62 -7.26
N PHE A 419 2.71 31.61 -5.98
CA PHE A 419 4.11 31.44 -5.59
C PHE A 419 4.66 30.07 -6.05
N LYS A 420 3.91 28.98 -5.83
CA LYS A 420 4.29 27.64 -6.31
C LYS A 420 4.43 27.56 -7.82
N MET A 421 3.53 28.21 -8.56
CA MET A 421 3.61 28.29 -10.01
C MET A 421 4.85 29.09 -10.46
N GLN A 422 5.13 30.22 -9.83
CA GLN A 422 6.30 31.05 -10.13
C GLN A 422 7.61 30.30 -9.85
N GLU A 423 7.69 29.58 -8.73
CA GLU A 423 8.85 28.77 -8.37
C GLU A 423 9.09 27.65 -9.40
N ALA A 424 8.02 26.94 -9.81
CA ALA A 424 8.11 25.91 -10.84
C ALA A 424 8.56 26.49 -12.19
N ASN A 425 8.02 27.65 -12.59
CA ASN A 425 8.40 28.33 -13.84
C ASN A 425 9.87 28.81 -13.82
N ALA A 426 10.36 29.30 -12.67
CA ALA A 426 11.75 29.76 -12.53
C ALA A 426 12.74 28.58 -12.64
N LYS A 427 12.44 27.45 -11.97
CA LYS A 427 13.23 26.22 -12.07
C LYS A 427 13.19 25.66 -13.49
N ALA A 428 12.03 25.68 -14.14
CA ALA A 428 11.88 25.24 -15.51
C ALA A 428 12.68 26.11 -16.49
N ALA A 429 12.73 27.42 -16.31
CA ALA A 429 13.53 28.32 -17.14
C ALA A 429 15.03 28.00 -17.06
N ALA A 430 15.56 27.77 -15.86
CA ALA A 430 16.95 27.37 -15.68
C ALA A 430 17.25 26.01 -16.35
N LEU A 431 16.32 25.06 -16.21
CA LEU A 431 16.45 23.73 -16.77
C LEU A 431 16.31 23.70 -18.30
N MET A 432 15.41 24.50 -18.89
CA MET A 432 15.28 24.66 -20.34
C MET A 432 16.56 25.24 -20.96
N THR A 433 17.15 26.27 -20.34
CA THR A 433 18.44 26.81 -20.78
C THR A 433 19.53 25.75 -20.74
N LEU A 434 19.58 24.95 -19.68
CA LEU A 434 20.54 23.85 -19.56
C LEU A 434 20.33 22.81 -20.68
N ILE A 435 19.09 22.42 -20.94
CA ILE A 435 18.75 21.43 -21.97
C ILE A 435 19.07 21.95 -23.38
N ASN A 436 18.71 23.20 -23.69
CA ASN A 436 18.97 23.80 -24.99
C ASN A 436 20.47 24.01 -25.23
N ASN A 437 21.27 24.26 -24.19
CA ASN A 437 22.72 24.40 -24.30
C ASN A 437 23.46 23.06 -24.37
N GLN A 438 22.85 21.97 -23.92
CA GLN A 438 23.50 20.66 -23.79
C GLN A 438 22.91 19.57 -24.70
N SER A 439 21.91 19.89 -25.53
CA SER A 439 21.35 18.98 -26.53
C SER A 439 20.96 19.69 -27.81
N THR A 440 20.49 18.90 -28.77
CA THR A 440 19.86 19.35 -30.01
C THR A 440 18.41 19.83 -29.82
N TYR A 441 17.82 19.70 -28.62
CA TYR A 441 16.46 20.16 -28.37
C TYR A 441 16.41 21.70 -28.26
N GLN A 442 15.39 22.28 -28.87
CA GLN A 442 15.08 23.71 -28.77
C GLN A 442 13.77 23.89 -28.02
N ILE A 443 13.80 23.73 -26.70
CA ILE A 443 12.63 23.87 -25.85
C ILE A 443 12.30 25.34 -25.68
N THR A 444 11.10 25.72 -26.11
CA THR A 444 10.59 27.08 -25.93
C THR A 444 9.71 27.17 -24.69
N LYS A 445 9.49 28.40 -24.21
CA LYS A 445 8.54 28.67 -23.12
C LYS A 445 7.10 28.28 -23.48
N GLU A 446 6.78 28.29 -24.78
CA GLU A 446 5.48 27.85 -25.32
C GLU A 446 5.31 26.33 -25.23
N MET A 447 6.36 25.57 -25.56
CA MET A 447 6.36 24.11 -25.37
C MET A 447 6.17 23.74 -23.89
N PHE A 448 6.82 24.47 -22.99
CA PHE A 448 6.60 24.27 -21.56
C PHE A 448 5.20 24.71 -21.11
N SER A 449 4.61 25.76 -21.66
CA SER A 449 3.28 26.22 -21.22
C SER A 449 2.16 25.26 -21.65
N THR A 450 2.34 24.59 -22.79
CA THR A 450 1.42 23.61 -23.39
C THR A 450 1.68 22.18 -22.93
N GLY A 451 2.92 21.84 -22.55
CA GLY A 451 3.36 20.48 -22.24
C GLY A 451 3.74 19.67 -23.48
N ALA A 452 3.82 20.30 -24.65
CA ALA A 452 4.21 19.68 -25.92
C ALA A 452 5.73 19.70 -26.07
N PHE A 453 6.43 18.77 -25.43
CA PHE A 453 7.89 18.67 -25.52
C PHE A 453 8.32 17.91 -26.79
N PRO A 454 9.49 18.21 -27.38
CA PRO A 454 9.95 17.60 -28.63
C PRO A 454 10.15 16.07 -28.56
N TRP A 455 10.21 15.50 -27.35
CA TRP A 455 10.35 14.06 -27.14
C TRP A 455 9.03 13.36 -26.83
N ASN A 456 7.91 14.08 -26.85
CA ASN A 456 6.57 13.52 -26.70
C ASN A 456 6.02 12.95 -28.02
N GLU A 457 6.74 13.11 -29.14
CA GLU A 457 6.40 12.48 -30.41
C GLU A 457 6.79 11.00 -30.40
N THR A 458 5.84 10.14 -30.04
CA THR A 458 5.80 8.71 -30.43
C THR A 458 4.38 8.16 -30.39
N VAL A 459 3.39 8.91 -30.91
CA VAL A 459 2.02 8.37 -31.10
C VAL A 459 1.36 8.76 -32.43
N GLU A 460 1.86 9.74 -33.20
CA GLU A 460 1.15 10.22 -34.41
C GLU A 460 1.71 9.78 -35.78
N SER A 461 2.67 8.86 -35.87
CA SER A 461 3.11 8.29 -37.16
C SER A 461 2.56 6.89 -37.49
N ILE A 462 1.47 6.47 -36.84
CA ILE A 462 0.76 5.20 -37.17
C ILE A 462 -0.52 5.46 -37.99
N LEU A 463 -0.83 6.70 -38.35
CA LEU A 463 -1.92 7.02 -39.28
C LEU A 463 -1.46 8.01 -40.36
N SER A 464 -0.62 7.51 -41.26
CA SER A 464 -0.55 7.95 -42.67
C SER A 464 0.03 6.83 -43.52
#